data_AF-K0B1A0-F1
#
_entry.id   AF-K0B1A0-F1
#
_cell.length_a   1.000
_cell.length_b   1.000
_cell.length_c   1.000
_cell.angle_alpha   90.00
_cell.angle_beta   90.00
_cell.angle_gamma   90.00
#
_symmetry.space_group_name_H-M   'P 1'
#
loop_
_entity.id
_entity.type
_entity.pdbx_description
1 polymer ?
#
loop_
_entity_poly.entity_id
_entity_poly.type
_entity_poly.pdbx_seq_one_letter_code
_entity_poly.pdbx_strand_id
1 'polypeptide(L)'
;MMNSEETKVESKYNEYMKNVYKGSTYKNRYADVLGAIAVIELIVSIVGATYIWKTMATIDRGLYYSSPEYNPFGVGLSFTILIQGIILFIVMQTLKTTAKDVVEIKNKILSKE
;
A
#
# COMPACT_ATOMS: atom_id res chain seq x y z
N MET A 1 -26.04 -15.80 48.42
CA MET A 1 -26.52 -14.42 48.35
C MET A 1 -25.29 -13.54 48.18
N MET A 2 -25.07 -12.97 46.99
CA MET A 2 -23.93 -12.06 46.75
C MET A 2 -24.14 -10.76 47.52
N ASN A 3 -23.05 -10.21 48.06
CA ASN A 3 -23.05 -8.99 48.87
C ASN A 3 -23.28 -7.76 47.97
N SER A 4 -24.01 -6.75 48.46
CA SER A 4 -24.39 -5.56 47.66
C SER A 4 -23.19 -4.70 47.22
N GLU A 5 -22.05 -4.87 47.87
CA GLU A 5 -20.79 -4.22 47.50
C GLU A 5 -20.10 -4.92 46.32
N GLU A 6 -20.14 -6.27 46.26
CA GLU A 6 -19.56 -7.04 45.15
C GLU A 6 -20.27 -6.75 43.82
N THR A 7 -21.60 -6.60 43.86
CA THR A 7 -22.42 -6.24 42.69
C THR A 7 -22.13 -4.83 42.18
N LYS A 8 -21.82 -3.88 43.07
CA LYS A 8 -21.39 -2.53 42.67
C LYS A 8 -19.99 -2.52 42.05
N VAL A 9 -19.08 -3.33 42.57
CA VAL A 9 -17.71 -3.44 42.05
C VAL A 9 -17.70 -4.09 40.66
N GLU A 10 -18.46 -5.16 40.46
CA GLU A 10 -18.64 -5.80 39.14
C GLU A 10 -19.28 -4.84 38.12
N SER A 11 -20.31 -4.10 38.53
CA SER A 11 -20.95 -3.09 37.68
C SER A 11 -19.94 -2.05 37.18
N LYS A 12 -19.11 -1.52 38.09
CA LYS A 12 -18.14 -0.48 37.78
C LYS A 12 -16.98 -1.02 36.93
N TYR A 13 -16.58 -2.26 37.18
CA TYR A 13 -15.57 -2.96 36.39
C TYR A 13 -16.06 -3.21 34.95
N ASN A 14 -17.29 -3.68 34.78
CA ASN A 14 -17.88 -3.89 33.45
C ASN A 14 -18.06 -2.60 32.68
N GLU A 15 -18.44 -1.51 33.34
CA GLU A 15 -18.52 -0.18 32.73
C GLU A 15 -17.13 0.34 32.31
N TYR A 16 -16.11 0.13 33.13
CA TYR A 16 -14.72 0.48 32.81
C TYR A 16 -14.21 -0.32 31.60
N MET A 17 -14.39 -1.64 31.59
CA MET A 17 -13.99 -2.50 30.48
C MET A 17 -14.72 -2.11 29.19
N LYS A 18 -16.03 -1.86 29.25
CA LYS A 18 -16.82 -1.39 28.11
C LYS A 18 -16.30 -0.06 27.53
N ASN A 19 -15.88 0.87 28.38
CA ASN A 19 -15.33 2.15 27.96
C ASN A 19 -13.90 2.01 27.39
N VAL A 20 -13.08 1.09 27.91
CA VAL A 20 -11.76 0.76 27.37
C VAL A 20 -11.88 0.14 25.97
N TYR A 21 -12.83 -0.79 25.77
CA TYR A 21 -13.08 -1.40 24.46
C TYR A 21 -13.70 -0.43 23.44
N LYS A 22 -14.59 0.46 23.88
CA LYS A 22 -15.12 1.54 23.01
C LYS A 22 -14.06 2.54 22.57
N GLY A 23 -13.00 2.75 23.36
CA GLY A 23 -11.95 3.73 23.08
C GLY A 23 -10.83 3.25 22.16
N SER A 24 -10.62 1.94 22.02
CA SER A 24 -9.49 1.40 21.26
C SER A 24 -9.83 1.16 19.80
N THR A 25 -9.92 2.23 18.98
CA THR A 25 -9.95 2.06 17.52
C THR A 25 -8.62 1.47 17.07
N TYR A 26 -8.61 0.23 16.58
CA TYR A 26 -7.41 -0.35 15.99
C TYR A 26 -7.06 0.46 14.73
N LYS A 27 -5.84 1.01 14.68
CA LYS A 27 -5.32 1.77 13.52
C LYS A 27 -4.19 0.97 12.90
N ASN A 28 -4.35 0.56 11.65
CA ASN A 28 -3.27 -0.09 10.91
C ASN A 28 -2.35 0.97 10.29
N ARG A 29 -1.30 1.36 11.03
CA ARG A 29 -0.26 2.29 10.56
C ARG A 29 0.44 1.81 9.29
N TYR A 30 0.46 0.50 9.03
CA TYR A 30 1.12 -0.08 7.86
C TYR A 30 0.31 0.07 6.57
N ALA A 31 -1.02 0.23 6.65
CA ALA A 31 -1.87 0.40 5.47
C ALA A 31 -1.57 1.72 4.74
N ASP A 32 -1.32 2.81 5.47
CA ASP A 32 -0.97 4.10 4.86
C ASP A 32 0.47 4.11 4.34
N VAL A 33 1.39 3.40 5.00
CA VAL A 33 2.76 3.18 4.53
C VAL A 33 2.78 2.40 3.21
N LEU A 34 1.97 1.34 3.08
CA LEU A 34 1.83 0.59 1.82
C LEU A 34 1.37 1.50 0.67
N GLY A 35 0.43 2.41 0.93
CA GLY A 35 -0.02 3.39 -0.06
C GLY A 35 1.08 4.37 -0.48
N ALA A 36 1.88 4.84 0.48
CA ALA A 36 2.99 5.75 0.19
C ALA A 36 4.10 5.05 -0.61
N ILE A 37 4.48 3.83 -0.21
CA ILE A 37 5.46 3.01 -0.94
C ILE A 37 4.99 2.73 -2.37
N ALA A 38 3.70 2.42 -2.57
CA ALA A 38 3.15 2.19 -3.89
C ALA A 38 3.35 3.40 -4.83
N VAL A 39 3.06 4.62 -4.34
CA VAL A 39 3.23 5.85 -5.12
C VAL A 39 4.71 6.08 -5.44
N ILE A 40 5.60 5.88 -4.47
CA ILE A 40 7.05 6.03 -4.68
C ILE A 40 7.54 5.04 -5.75
N GLU A 41 7.14 3.77 -5.65
CA GLU A 41 7.51 2.72 -6.60
C GLU A 41 7.05 3.05 -8.03
N LEU A 42 5.83 3.58 -8.17
CA LEU A 42 5.31 4.01 -9.47
C LEU A 42 6.14 5.15 -10.07
N ILE A 43 6.49 6.15 -9.25
CA ILE A 43 7.34 7.27 -9.69
C ILE A 43 8.71 6.77 -10.12
N VAL A 44 9.35 5.91 -9.30
CA VAL A 44 10.66 5.32 -9.62
C VAL A 44 10.60 4.53 -10.92
N SER A 45 9.53 3.75 -11.13
CA SER A 45 9.33 2.98 -12.36
C SER A 45 9.17 3.88 -13.60
N ILE A 46 8.41 4.98 -13.50
CA ILE A 46 8.26 5.95 -14.59
C ILE A 46 9.59 6.62 -14.93
N VAL A 47 10.32 7.08 -13.91
CA VAL A 47 11.62 7.73 -14.08
C VAL A 47 12.64 6.75 -14.67
N GLY A 48 12.71 5.52 -14.16
CA GLY A 48 13.61 4.47 -14.64
C GLY A 48 13.31 4.07 -16.08
N ALA A 49 12.04 3.86 -16.43
CA ALA A 49 11.63 3.57 -17.81
C ALA A 49 12.00 4.71 -18.76
N THR A 50 11.78 5.97 -18.36
CA THR A 50 12.13 7.14 -19.18
C THR A 50 13.64 7.28 -19.36
N TYR A 51 14.42 7.00 -18.32
CA TYR A 51 15.87 7.01 -18.37
C TYR A 51 16.39 5.96 -19.38
N ILE A 52 15.94 4.71 -19.25
CA ILE A 52 16.32 3.62 -20.17
C ILE A 52 15.89 3.94 -21.59
N TRP A 53 14.69 4.50 -21.78
CA TRP A 53 14.25 4.94 -23.10
C TRP A 53 15.25 5.93 -23.70
N LYS A 54 15.64 6.97 -22.94
CA LYS A 54 16.56 7.99 -23.45
C LYS A 54 17.97 7.47 -23.72
N THR A 55 18.47 6.54 -22.90
CA THR A 55 19.88 6.10 -23.00
C THR A 55 20.06 4.87 -23.86
N MET A 56 19.04 4.03 -24.03
CA MET A 56 19.16 2.71 -24.63
C MET A 56 18.17 2.43 -25.76
N ALA A 57 17.14 3.26 -25.98
CA ALA A 57 16.13 2.98 -27.03
C ALA A 57 16.64 3.18 -28.46
N THR A 58 17.79 3.82 -28.66
CA THR A 58 18.37 4.07 -29.97
C THR A 58 19.83 3.61 -30.04
N ILE A 59 20.25 3.13 -31.21
CA ILE A 59 21.63 2.74 -31.52
C ILE A 59 22.15 3.72 -32.57
N ASP A 60 23.25 4.40 -32.25
CA ASP A 60 23.97 5.22 -33.24
C ASP A 60 24.73 4.31 -34.22
N ARG A 61 24.38 4.41 -35.50
CA ARG A 61 25.02 3.66 -36.58
C ARG A 61 26.17 4.44 -37.23
N GLY A 62 27.01 5.09 -36.44
CA GLY A 62 28.20 5.82 -36.92
C GLY A 62 27.90 6.90 -37.97
N LEU A 63 28.96 7.61 -38.42
CA LEU A 63 28.85 8.80 -39.27
C LEU A 63 28.27 8.58 -40.69
N TYR A 64 28.10 7.33 -41.12
CA TYR A 64 27.64 6.99 -42.47
C TYR A 64 26.13 6.75 -42.59
N TYR A 65 25.41 6.57 -41.48
CA TYR A 65 23.96 6.37 -41.47
C TYR A 65 23.26 7.57 -40.85
N SER A 66 22.31 8.16 -41.57
CA SER A 66 21.72 9.46 -41.26
C SER A 66 20.71 9.47 -40.10
N SER A 67 20.30 8.30 -39.61
CA SER A 67 19.26 8.17 -38.58
C SER A 67 19.62 7.11 -37.55
N PRO A 68 19.45 7.39 -36.24
CA PRO A 68 19.53 6.38 -35.20
C PRO A 68 18.48 5.29 -35.43
N GLU A 69 18.86 4.03 -35.25
CA GLU A 69 17.90 2.93 -35.32
C GLU A 69 17.37 2.57 -33.93
N TYR A 70 16.11 2.14 -33.86
CA TYR A 70 15.53 1.71 -32.60
C TYR A 70 16.21 0.43 -32.10
N ASN A 71 16.62 0.45 -30.84
CA ASN A 71 17.05 -0.73 -30.11
C ASN A 71 15.83 -1.44 -29.51
N PRO A 72 15.39 -2.58 -30.05
CA PRO A 72 14.22 -3.28 -29.55
C PRO A 72 14.39 -3.71 -28.08
N PHE A 73 15.62 -3.97 -27.62
CA PHE A 73 15.89 -4.31 -26.22
C PHE A 73 15.70 -3.11 -25.29
N GLY A 74 16.23 -1.93 -25.63
CA GLY A 74 16.06 -0.73 -24.82
C GLY A 74 14.60 -0.29 -24.74
N VAL A 75 13.91 -0.33 -25.88
CA VAL A 75 12.46 -0.09 -25.95
C VAL A 75 11.71 -1.12 -25.11
N GLY A 76 11.97 -2.41 -25.30
CA GLY A 76 11.31 -3.48 -24.54
C GLY A 76 11.50 -3.35 -23.03
N LEU A 77 12.75 -3.16 -22.58
CA LEU A 77 13.07 -3.02 -21.16
C LEU A 77 12.36 -1.83 -20.52
N SER A 78 12.30 -0.69 -21.22
CA SER A 78 11.60 0.49 -20.70
C SER A 78 10.10 0.25 -20.49
N PHE A 79 9.43 -0.43 -21.44
CA PHE A 79 8.03 -0.80 -21.30
C PHE A 79 7.81 -1.84 -20.20
N THR A 80 8.69 -2.84 -20.10
CA THR A 80 8.61 -3.85 -19.05
C THR A 80 8.69 -3.23 -17.66
N ILE A 81 9.64 -2.31 -17.41
CA ILE A 81 9.77 -1.63 -16.12
C ILE A 81 8.52 -0.79 -15.82
N LEU A 82 8.01 -0.06 -16.81
CA LEU A 82 6.80 0.74 -16.62
C LEU A 82 5.59 -0.11 -16.27
N ILE A 83 5.37 -1.20 -17.02
CA ILE A 83 4.25 -2.13 -16.79
C ILE A 83 4.37 -2.81 -15.43
N GLN A 84 5.56 -3.27 -15.06
CA GLN A 84 5.84 -3.84 -13.74
C GLN A 84 5.47 -2.85 -12.62
N GLY A 85 5.92 -1.59 -12.74
CA GLY A 85 5.62 -0.54 -11.76
C GLY A 85 4.12 -0.31 -11.58
N ILE A 86 3.36 -0.29 -12.68
CA ILE A 86 1.89 -0.16 -12.65
C ILE A 86 1.25 -1.36 -11.96
N ILE A 87 1.69 -2.59 -12.28
CA ILE A 87 1.15 -3.81 -11.64
C ILE A 87 1.41 -3.78 -10.13
N LEU A 88 2.64 -3.48 -9.72
CA LEU A 88 3.01 -3.38 -8.31
C LEU A 88 2.19 -2.32 -7.58
N PHE A 89 1.99 -1.16 -8.20
CA PHE A 89 1.13 -0.12 -7.65
C PHE A 89 -0.29 -0.62 -7.39
N ILE A 90 -0.92 -1.28 -8.37
CA ILE A 90 -2.28 -1.82 -8.25
C ILE A 90 -2.36 -2.86 -7.13
N VAL A 91 -1.38 -3.77 -7.05
CA VAL A 91 -1.32 -4.81 -6.00
C VAL A 91 -1.19 -4.17 -4.62
N MET A 92 -0.30 -3.20 -4.45
CA MET A 92 -0.12 -2.53 -3.16
C MET A 92 -1.34 -1.71 -2.74
N GLN A 93 -2.03 -1.04 -3.68
CA GLN A 93 -3.28 -0.33 -3.35
C GLN A 93 -4.38 -1.31 -2.93
N THR A 94 -4.47 -2.46 -3.61
CA THR A 94 -5.41 -3.53 -3.23
C THR A 94 -5.12 -4.02 -1.81
N LEU A 95 -3.86 -4.33 -1.50
CA LEU A 95 -3.44 -4.75 -0.16
C LEU A 95 -3.74 -3.70 0.91
N LYS A 96 -3.53 -2.41 0.61
CA LYS A 96 -3.90 -1.31 1.50
C LYS A 96 -5.40 -1.30 1.78
N THR A 97 -6.24 -1.45 0.77
CA THR A 97 -7.70 -1.47 0.93
C THR A 97 -8.12 -2.68 1.77
N THR A 98 -7.64 -3.88 1.45
CA THR A 98 -7.91 -5.08 2.25
C THR A 98 -7.45 -4.93 3.70
N ALA A 99 -6.28 -4.32 3.92
CA ALA A 99 -5.78 -4.07 5.27
C ALA A 99 -6.66 -3.08 6.04
N LYS A 100 -7.30 -2.11 5.38
CA LYS A 100 -8.27 -1.18 5.99
C LYS A 100 -9.60 -1.88 6.28
N ASP A 101 -10.08 -2.71 5.36
CA ASP A 101 -11.33 -3.45 5.54
C ASP A 101 -11.25 -4.43 6.72
N VAL A 102 -10.13 -5.15 6.86
CA VAL A 102 -9.91 -6.06 8.01
C VAL A 102 -9.93 -5.30 9.34
N VAL A 103 -9.35 -4.10 9.36
CA VAL A 103 -9.36 -3.23 10.55
C VAL A 103 -10.76 -2.77 10.87
N GLU A 104 -11.53 -2.35 9.87
CA GLU A 104 -12.91 -1.91 10.03
C GLU A 104 -13.80 -3.04 10.56
N ILE A 105 -13.70 -4.25 9.98
CA ILE A 105 -14.43 -5.43 10.45
C ILE A 105 -14.10 -5.72 11.91
N LYS A 106 -12.81 -5.70 12.28
CA LYS A 106 -12.37 -5.93 13.65
C LYS A 106 -12.94 -4.89 14.62
N ASN A 107 -12.89 -3.62 14.25
CA ASN A 107 -13.46 -2.54 15.06
C ASN A 107 -14.98 -2.67 15.20
N LYS A 108 -15.68 -3.09 14.14
CA LYS A 108 -17.13 -3.30 14.14
C LYS A 108 -17.54 -4.46 15.06
N ILE A 109 -16.78 -5.55 15.08
CA ILE A 109 -17.00 -6.67 16.02
C ILE A 109 -16.81 -6.19 17.46
N LEU A 110 -15.68 -5.54 17.77
CA LEU A 110 -15.37 -5.03 19.11
C LEU A 110 -16.38 -3.98 19.62
N SER A 111 -17.07 -3.27 18.72
CA SER A 111 -18.09 -2.28 19.10
C SER A 111 -19.48 -2.87 19.36
N LYS A 112 -19.71 -4.13 19.00
CA LYS A 112 -21.01 -4.82 19.13
C LYS A 112 -21.10 -5.71 20.37
N GLU A 113 -19.98 -6.00 21.03
CA GLU A 113 -19.90 -6.62 22.36
C GLU A 113 -19.94 -5.54 23.47
#